data_AF-A0A941DRY1-F1
#
_entry.id   AF-A0A941DRY1-F1
#
_cell.length_a   1.000
_cell.length_b   1.000
_cell.length_c   1.000
_cell.angle_alpha   90.00
_cell.angle_beta   90.00
_cell.angle_gamma   90.00
#
_symmetry.space_group_name_H-M   'P 1'
#
loop_
_entity.id
_entity.type
_entity.pdbx_description
1 polymer ?
#
loop_
_entity_poly.entity_id
_entity_poly.type
_entity_poly.pdbx_seq_one_letter_code
_entity_poly.pdbx_strand_id
1 'polypeptide(L)'
;MVTQYIEEQSEPDKSHFVFAYTISITNSGEVAAQVISRHWIINDANNHIEEVKGLGVVGHQPFLPPGQSFEYTSGCILKTPQGSMKGYYFCVAED
;
A
#
# COMPACT_ATOMS: atom_id res chain seq x y z
N MET A 1 -1.20 1.56 10.09
CA MET A 1 -0.72 0.57 9.11
C MET A 1 -0.19 -0.62 9.89
N VAL A 2 -0.58 -1.83 9.50
CA VAL A 2 -0.08 -3.07 10.06
C VAL A 2 0.59 -3.85 8.94
N THR A 3 1.76 -4.43 9.21
CA THR A 3 2.48 -5.30 8.25
C THR A 3 2.68 -6.66 8.88
N GLN A 4 2.53 -7.72 8.11
CA GLN A 4 2.67 -9.09 8.55
C GLN A 4 3.46 -9.90 7.53
N TYR A 5 4.48 -10.62 8.00
CA TYR A 5 5.14 -11.65 7.21
C TYR A 5 4.23 -12.89 7.13
N ILE A 6 4.04 -13.43 5.92
CA ILE A 6 3.18 -14.60 5.67
C ILE A 6 4.08 -15.80 5.44
N GLU A 7 4.33 -16.56 6.50
CA GLU A 7 5.24 -17.71 6.49
C GLU A 7 4.79 -18.77 5.49
N GLU A 8 3.49 -19.05 5.43
CA GLU A 8 2.91 -20.09 4.58
C GLU A 8 3.01 -19.81 3.08
N GLN A 9 3.27 -18.55 2.70
CA GLN A 9 3.43 -18.13 1.30
C GLN A 9 4.89 -17.80 0.96
N SER A 10 5.79 -17.91 1.93
CA SER A 10 7.19 -17.54 1.79
C SER A 10 8.07 -18.77 1.60
N GLU A 11 9.13 -18.61 0.81
CA GLU A 11 10.15 -19.62 0.55
C GLU A 11 11.53 -18.97 0.74
N PRO A 12 12.04 -18.86 1.99
CA PRO A 12 13.28 -18.15 2.28
C PRO A 12 14.50 -18.68 1.50
N ASP A 13 14.58 -20.00 1.30
CA ASP A 13 15.65 -20.65 0.53
C ASP A 13 15.67 -20.22 -0.95
N LYS A 14 14.55 -19.70 -1.46
CA LYS A 14 14.43 -19.16 -2.83
C LYS A 14 14.45 -17.64 -2.87
N SER A 15 14.80 -16.97 -1.76
CA SER A 15 14.72 -15.51 -1.64
C SER A 15 13.32 -14.98 -2.00
N HIS A 16 12.28 -15.64 -1.50
CA HIS A 16 10.88 -15.28 -1.75
C HIS A 16 10.18 -15.03 -0.42
N PHE A 17 10.03 -13.77 -0.04
CA PHE A 17 9.43 -13.35 1.23
C PHE A 17 8.14 -12.58 0.97
N VAL A 18 7.01 -13.13 1.42
CA VAL A 18 5.69 -12.54 1.22
C VAL A 18 5.28 -11.75 2.45
N PHE A 19 4.88 -10.50 2.23
CA PHE A 19 4.36 -9.62 3.26
C PHE A 19 2.96 -9.16 2.89
N ALA A 20 2.05 -9.24 3.84
CA ALA A 20 0.76 -8.55 3.80
C ALA A 20 0.88 -7.20 4.51
N TYR A 21 0.16 -6.20 4.02
CA TYR A 21 0.01 -4.92 4.69
C TYR A 21 -1.44 -4.44 4.67
N THR A 22 -1.89 -3.90 5.79
CA THR A 22 -3.20 -3.30 5.96
C THR A 22 -3.05 -1.79 6.13
N ILE A 23 -3.67 -1.04 5.24
CA ILE A 23 -3.67 0.42 5.23
C ILE A 23 -5.09 0.92 5.50
N SER A 24 -5.21 1.84 6.46
CA SER A 24 -6.41 2.64 6.68
C SER A 24 -6.16 4.05 6.18
N ILE A 25 -7.03 4.52 5.30
CA ILE A 25 -7.02 5.87 4.73
C ILE A 25 -8.18 6.62 5.38
N THR A 26 -7.88 7.62 6.21
CA THR A 26 -8.89 8.47 6.85
C THR A 26 -8.86 9.86 6.23
N ASN A 27 -10.02 10.36 5.80
CA ASN A 27 -10.13 11.77 5.41
C ASN A 27 -10.24 12.64 6.67
N SER A 28 -9.15 13.33 7.02
CA SER A 28 -9.11 14.29 8.14
C SER A 28 -9.35 15.74 7.71
N GLY A 29 -9.76 15.98 6.46
CA GLY A 29 -10.16 17.28 5.93
C GLY A 29 -11.62 17.62 6.18
N GLU A 30 -12.03 18.80 5.74
CA GLU A 30 -13.39 19.34 5.91
C GLU A 30 -14.31 19.09 4.70
N VAL A 31 -13.75 18.70 3.57
CA VAL A 31 -14.47 18.36 2.33
C VAL A 31 -14.26 16.90 1.97
N ALA A 32 -15.19 16.32 1.21
CA ALA A 32 -15.03 14.95 0.73
C ALA A 32 -13.86 14.84 -0.25
N ALA A 33 -13.21 13.68 -0.29
CA ALA A 33 -12.09 13.42 -1.18
C ALA A 33 -12.15 12.00 -1.76
N GLN A 34 -11.73 11.84 -3.01
CA GLN A 34 -11.64 10.55 -3.68
C GLN A 34 -10.17 10.16 -3.91
N VAL A 35 -9.83 8.92 -3.58
CA VAL A 35 -8.53 8.32 -3.94
C VAL A 35 -8.57 7.86 -5.38
N ILE A 36 -7.70 8.42 -6.23
CA ILE A 36 -7.71 8.18 -7.68
C ILE A 36 -6.64 7.17 -8.09
N SER A 37 -5.42 7.30 -7.57
CA SER A 37 -4.30 6.42 -7.91
C SER A 37 -3.30 6.31 -6.76
N ARG A 38 -2.40 5.33 -6.88
CA ARG A 38 -1.33 5.06 -5.93
C ARG A 38 0.00 4.96 -6.66
N HIS A 39 1.06 5.38 -5.98
CA HIS A 39 2.43 5.14 -6.39
C HIS A 39 3.24 4.69 -5.17
N TRP A 40 3.79 3.48 -5.26
CA TRP A 40 4.66 2.89 -4.25
C TRP A 40 6.08 2.72 -4.81
N ILE A 41 7.06 2.99 -3.95
CA ILE A 41 8.48 2.72 -4.12
C ILE A 41 8.84 1.70 -3.04
N ILE A 42 9.16 0.49 -3.47
CA ILE A 42 9.51 -0.63 -2.62
C ILE A 42 11.03 -0.82 -2.73
N ASN A 43 11.73 -0.81 -1.59
CA ASN A 43 13.17 -1.00 -1.54
C ASN A 43 13.49 -2.20 -0.67
N ASP A 44 14.19 -3.19 -1.23
CA ASP A 44 14.68 -4.34 -0.47
C ASP A 44 16.00 -4.01 0.27
N ALA A 45 16.51 -4.93 1.07
CA ALA A 45 17.73 -4.69 1.86
C ALA A 45 19.02 -4.72 1.02
N ASN A 46 18.95 -5.13 -0.24
CA ASN A 46 20.05 -5.06 -1.20
C ASN A 46 20.01 -3.77 -2.04
N ASN A 47 19.16 -2.81 -1.68
CA ASN A 47 18.91 -1.58 -2.41
C ASN A 47 18.28 -1.79 -3.81
N HIS A 48 17.63 -2.93 -4.04
CA HIS A 48 16.81 -3.11 -5.23
C HIS A 48 15.50 -2.34 -5.07
N ILE A 49 15.22 -1.46 -6.03
CA ILE A 49 14.03 -0.61 -6.04
C ILE A 49 13.04 -1.10 -7.09
N GLU A 50 11.79 -1.28 -6.66
CA GLU A 50 10.63 -1.52 -7.52
C GLU A 50 9.62 -0.37 -7.38
N GLU A 51 9.12 0.13 -8.50
CA GLU A 51 8.04 1.13 -8.54
C GLU A 51 6.73 0.47 -8.98
N VAL A 52 5.70 0.61 -8.16
CA VAL A 52 4.35 0.11 -8.44
C VAL A 52 3.41 1.29 -8.57
N LYS A 53 2.81 1.47 -9.76
CA LYS A 53 1.84 2.52 -10.07
C LYS A 53 0.53 1.90 -10.51
N GLY A 54 -0.59 2.48 -10.12
CA GLY A 54 -1.89 1.98 -10.56
C GLY A 54 -3.07 2.86 -10.13
N LEU A 55 -4.18 2.68 -10.82
CA LEU A 55 -5.45 3.32 -10.46
C LEU A 55 -6.01 2.69 -9.19
N GLY A 56 -6.58 3.55 -8.34
CA GLY A 56 -7.22 3.20 -7.09
C GLY A 56 -6.32 2.44 -6.10
N VAL A 57 -6.97 1.76 -5.17
CA VAL A 57 -6.42 0.81 -4.20
C VAL A 57 -7.21 -0.49 -4.30
N VAL A 58 -6.53 -1.61 -4.50
CA VAL A 58 -7.17 -2.95 -4.65
C VAL A 58 -8.37 -2.99 -5.62
N GLY A 59 -8.33 -2.19 -6.69
CA GLY A 59 -9.41 -2.09 -7.68
C GLY A 59 -10.53 -1.09 -7.34
N HIS A 60 -10.45 -0.41 -6.21
CA HIS A 60 -11.42 0.60 -5.77
C HIS A 60 -10.85 2.01 -5.81
N GLN A 61 -11.69 3.00 -6.12
CA GLN A 61 -11.38 4.43 -5.97
C GLN A 61 -12.27 5.02 -4.86
N PRO A 62 -11.95 4.77 -3.58
CA PRO A 62 -12.83 5.11 -2.47
C PRO A 62 -13.08 6.62 -2.39
N PHE A 63 -14.37 6.96 -2.25
CA PHE A 63 -14.84 8.30 -1.95
C PHE A 63 -15.04 8.41 -0.43
N LEU A 64 -14.38 9.40 0.18
CA LEU A 64 -14.27 9.56 1.62
C LEU A 64 -14.84 10.92 2.04
N PRO A 65 -16.06 10.98 2.58
CA PRO A 65 -16.54 12.15 3.30
C PRO A 65 -15.64 12.51 4.49
N PRO A 66 -15.74 13.74 5.04
CA PRO A 66 -15.01 14.14 6.24
C PRO A 66 -15.15 13.14 7.40
N GLY A 67 -14.02 12.73 7.97
CA GLY A 67 -13.94 11.77 9.08
C GLY A 67 -14.14 10.30 8.70
N GLN A 68 -14.50 9.99 7.45
CA GLN A 68 -14.67 8.60 7.01
C GLN A 68 -13.32 7.95 6.69
N SER A 69 -13.29 6.62 6.83
CA SER A 69 -12.11 5.81 6.58
C SER A 69 -12.39 4.66 5.62
N PHE A 70 -11.39 4.31 4.81
CA PHE A 70 -11.38 3.10 4.00
C PHE A 70 -10.16 2.27 4.37
N GLU A 71 -10.39 1.01 4.72
CA GLU A 71 -9.35 0.05 5.04
C GLU A 71 -9.24 -1.00 3.95
N TYR A 72 -8.01 -1.38 3.61
CA TYR A 72 -7.75 -2.49 2.73
C TYR A 72 -6.46 -3.23 3.10
N THR A 73 -6.41 -4.51 2.73
CA THR A 73 -5.22 -5.34 2.83
C THR A 73 -4.72 -5.68 1.43
N SER A 74 -3.41 -5.59 1.23
CA SER A 74 -2.73 -6.05 0.01
C SER A 74 -1.40 -6.69 0.39
N GLY A 75 -0.57 -7.04 -0.58
CA GLY A 75 0.71 -7.71 -0.33
C GLY A 75 1.82 -7.25 -1.26
N CYS A 76 3.05 -7.55 -0.85
CA CYS A 76 4.24 -7.42 -1.68
C CYS A 76 5.17 -8.62 -1.46
N ILE A 77 6.02 -8.86 -2.45
CA ILE A 77 7.05 -9.90 -2.40
C ILE A 77 8.39 -9.20 -2.36
N LEU A 78 9.25 -9.56 -1.40
CA LEU A 78 10.63 -9.08 -1.33
C LEU A 78 11.60 -10.23 -1.57
N LYS A 79 12.78 -9.89 -2.09
CA LYS A 79 13.90 -10.84 -2.22
C LYS A 79 14.73 -10.99 -0.95
N THR A 80 14.45 -10.17 0.05
CA THR A 80 15.15 -10.12 1.33
C THR A 80 14.15 -10.20 2.49
N PRO A 81 14.55 -10.70 3.67
CA PRO A 81 13.67 -10.83 4.83
C PRO A 81 13.27 -9.48 5.45
N GLN A 82 13.88 -8.38 4.98
CA GLN A 82 13.63 -7.01 5.42
C GLN A 82 13.64 -6.07 4.22
N GLY A 83 12.89 -4.98 4.30
CA GLY A 83 12.80 -3.95 3.28
C GLY A 83 11.97 -2.76 3.76
N SER A 84 11.68 -1.83 2.85
CA SER A 84 10.86 -0.66 3.13
C SER A 84 9.94 -0.34 1.96
N MET A 85 8.81 0.28 2.25
CA MET A 85 7.89 0.76 1.24
C MET A 85 7.49 2.19 1.59
N LYS A 86 7.53 3.08 0.60
CA LYS A 86 7.09 4.48 0.71
C LYS A 86 6.35 4.87 -0.55
N GLY A 87 5.47 5.86 -0.46
CA GLY A 87 4.64 6.21 -1.59
C GLY A 87 3.66 7.31 -1.27
N TYR A 88 2.75 7.53 -2.21
CA TYR A 88 1.67 8.51 -2.06
C TYR A 88 0.43 8.06 -2.83
N TYR A 89 -0.71 8.54 -2.36
CA TYR A 89 -1.96 8.54 -3.12
C TYR A 89 -2.11 9.86 -3.86
N PHE A 90 -2.65 9.79 -5.06
CA PHE A 90 -3.23 10.95 -5.71
C PHE A 90 -4.72 10.99 -5.38
N CYS A 91 -5.17 12.12 -4.85
CA CYS A 91 -6.56 12.33 -4.43
C CYS A 91 -7.11 13.61 -5.09
N VAL A 92 -8.43 13.64 -5.27
CA VAL A 92 -9.17 14.83 -5.70
C VAL A 92 -10.19 15.16 -4.62
N ALA A 93 -10.27 16.43 -4.20
CA ALA A 93 -11.28 16.91 -3.28
C ALA A 93 -12.52 17.40 -4.04
N GLU A 94 -13.69 17.35 -3.42
CA GLU A 94 -14.85 18.11 -3.91
C GLU A 94 -14.59 19.62 -3.75
N ASP A 95 -15.03 20.39 -4.74
CA ASP A 95 -14.94 21.85 -4.79
C ASP A 95 -15.93 22.53 -3.82
#